data_AF-A0A0J0YP04-F1
#
_entry.id   AF-A0A0J0YP04-F1
#
_cell.length_a   1.000
_cell.length_b   1.000
_cell.length_c   1.000
_cell.angle_alpha   90.00
_cell.angle_beta   90.00
_cell.angle_gamma   90.00
#
_symmetry.space_group_name_H-M   'P 1'
#
loop_
_entity.id
_entity.type
_entity.pdbx_description
1 polymer ?
#
loop_
_entity_poly.entity_id
_entity_poly.type
_entity_poly.pdbx_seq_one_letter_code
_entity_poly.pdbx_strand_id
1 'polypeptide(L)' 'MMNAEDAGPINDSVNTQPLMVAAGVATYRAFLEAGGQAPKVVAGHSFGEYAALVVAGALKFENAGKLLRLRAELM' A
#
# COMPACT_ATOMS: atom_id res chain seq x y z
N MET A 1 11.24 2.64 19.70
CA MET A 1 10.77 3.53 18.61
C MET A 1 11.85 3.54 17.55
N MET A 2 11.53 3.35 16.27
CA MET A 2 12.52 3.43 15.19
C MET A 2 12.94 4.89 15.03
N ASN A 3 14.23 5.19 15.26
CA ASN A 3 14.80 6.51 14.99
C ASN A 3 15.22 6.58 13.51
N ALA A 4 15.27 7.77 12.92
CA ALA A 4 15.57 7.98 11.49
C ALA A 4 16.92 7.40 11.03
N GLU A 5 17.86 7.17 11.95
CA GLU A 5 19.17 6.56 11.67
C GLU A 5 19.09 5.04 11.36
N ASP A 6 18.00 4.37 11.77
CA ASP A 6 17.73 2.94 11.50
C ASP A 6 16.77 2.73 10.30
N ALA A 7 16.56 3.73 9.46
CA ALA A 7 15.63 3.66 8.32
C ALA A 7 16.10 2.73 7.18
N GLY A 8 17.31 2.16 7.26
CA GLY A 8 17.87 1.29 6.21
C GLY A 8 16.89 0.22 5.71
N PRO A 9 16.30 -0.61 6.59
CA PRO A 9 15.34 -1.64 6.17
C PRO A 9 14.05 -1.09 5.56
N ILE A 10 13.53 0.05 6.03
CA ILE A 10 12.27 0.61 5.51
C ILE A 10 12.46 1.29 4.15
N ASN A 11 13.68 1.72 3.83
CA ASN A 11 14.05 2.35 2.57
C ASN A 11 14.35 1.34 1.45
N ASP A 12 14.53 0.07 1.78
CA ASP A 12 14.67 -0.99 0.78
C ASP A 12 13.32 -1.22 0.09
N SER A 13 13.29 -1.15 -1.25
CA SER A 13 12.08 -1.28 -2.05
C SER A 13 11.28 -2.54 -1.75
N VAL A 14 11.95 -3.64 -1.40
CA VAL A 14 11.29 -4.92 -1.03
C VAL A 14 10.43 -4.80 0.22
N ASN A 15 10.71 -3.80 1.06
CA ASN A 15 9.97 -3.47 2.26
C ASN A 15 9.09 -2.21 2.05
N THR A 16 9.62 -1.16 1.42
CA THR A 16 8.91 0.11 1.22
C THR A 16 7.61 -0.08 0.44
N GLN A 17 7.64 -0.83 -0.67
CA GLN A 17 6.48 -0.98 -1.55
C GLN A 17 5.27 -1.64 -0.85
N PRO A 18 5.41 -2.85 -0.24
CA PRO A 18 4.28 -3.45 0.47
C PRO A 18 3.86 -2.61 1.68
N LEU A 19 4.79 -1.98 2.38
CA LEU A 19 4.48 -1.13 3.53
C LEU A 19 3.65 0.10 3.13
N MET A 20 4.02 0.79 2.06
CA MET A 20 3.31 1.97 1.57
C MET A 20 1.90 1.64 1.08
N VAL A 21 1.71 0.50 0.42
CA VAL A 21 0.38 0.04 0.00
C VAL A 21 -0.46 -0.36 1.21
N ALA A 22 0.12 -1.04 2.20
CA ALA A 22 -0.58 -1.34 3.45
C ALA A 22 -1.02 -0.06 4.17
N ALA A 23 -0.16 0.95 4.24
CA ALA A 23 -0.49 2.26 4.81
C ALA A 23 -1.64 2.93 4.05
N GLY A 24 -1.59 2.98 2.71
CA GLY A 24 -2.65 3.60 1.90
C GLY A 24 -4.02 2.90 2.06
N VAL A 25 -4.04 1.56 2.06
CA VAL A 25 -5.28 0.80 2.28
C VAL A 25 -5.82 0.98 3.70
N ALA A 26 -4.94 1.02 4.70
CA ALA A 26 -5.33 1.27 6.09
C ALA A 26 -5.93 2.68 6.25
N THR A 27 -5.30 3.70 5.68
CA THR A 27 -5.83 5.07 5.68
C THR A 27 -7.20 5.16 5.02
N TYR A 28 -7.40 4.48 3.88
CA TYR A 28 -8.71 4.42 3.24
C TYR A 28 -9.78 3.77 4.13
N ARG A 29 -9.47 2.64 4.77
CA ARG A 29 -10.41 1.95 5.66
C ARG A 29 -10.74 2.80 6.89
N ALA A 30 -9.74 3.40 7.51
CA ALA A 30 -9.92 4.33 8.62
C ALA A 30 -10.76 5.55 8.23
N PHE A 31 -10.59 6.07 7.00
CA PHE A 31 -11.41 7.15 6.47
C PHE A 31 -12.89 6.75 6.37
N LEU A 32 -13.20 5.54 5.89
CA LEU A 32 -14.58 5.05 5.86
C LEU A 32 -15.15 4.86 7.27
N GLU A 33 -14.36 4.30 8.19
CA GLU A 33 -14.77 4.13 9.60
C GLU A 33 -15.07 5.47 10.29
N ALA A 34 -14.37 6.53 9.90
CA ALA A 34 -14.60 7.90 10.36
C ALA A 34 -15.81 8.60 9.68
N GLY A 35 -16.61 7.88 8.87
CA GLY A 35 -17.77 8.44 8.16
C GLY A 35 -17.46 9.03 6.79
N GLY A 36 -16.26 8.75 6.25
CA GLY A 36 -15.87 9.14 4.90
C GLY A 36 -16.71 8.45 3.81
N GLN A 37 -16.93 9.16 2.70
CA GLN A 37 -17.67 8.62 1.57
C GLN A 37 -16.75 7.82 0.64
N ALA A 38 -17.19 6.64 0.21
CA ALA A 38 -16.47 5.86 -0.78
C ALA A 38 -16.30 6.64 -2.11
N PRO A 39 -15.07 6.74 -2.65
CA PRO A 39 -14.81 7.45 -3.90
C PRO A 39 -15.43 6.69 -5.08
N LYS A 40 -15.85 7.44 -6.12
CA LYS A 40 -16.37 6.85 -7.37
C LYS A 40 -15.27 6.33 -8.30
N VAL A 41 -14.07 6.90 -8.18
CA VAL A 41 -12.90 6.57 -9.00
C VAL A 41 -11.68 6.58 -8.08
N VAL A 42 -10.79 5.62 -8.29
CA VAL A 42 -9.52 5.52 -7.58
C VAL A 42 -8.39 5.28 -8.57
N ALA A 43 -7.23 5.85 -8.28
CA ALA A 43 -6.02 5.68 -9.07
C ALA A 43 -4.81 5.70 -8.13
N GLY A 44 -3.71 5.11 -8.58
CA GLY A 44 -2.45 5.14 -7.85
C GLY A 44 -1.28 5.20 -8.81
N HIS A 45 -0.22 5.90 -8.43
CA HIS A 45 0.97 6.05 -9.24
C HIS A 45 1.96 4.91 -8.98
N SER A 46 2.46 4.25 -10.03
CA SER A 46 3.43 3.15 -9.93
C SER A 46 2.92 2.05 -8.97
N PHE A 47 3.68 1.64 -7.95
CA PHE A 47 3.21 0.66 -6.98
C PHE A 47 1.97 1.09 -6.18
N GLY A 48 1.64 2.39 -6.17
CA GLY A 48 0.39 2.90 -5.57
C GLY A 48 -0.86 2.37 -6.28
N GLU A 49 -0.76 1.94 -7.54
CA GLU A 49 -1.88 1.34 -8.28
C GLU A 49 -2.42 0.08 -7.59
N TYR A 50 -1.56 -0.68 -6.89
CA TYR A 50 -1.99 -1.85 -6.12
C TYR A 50 -2.92 -1.48 -4.96
N ALA A 51 -2.69 -0.34 -4.30
CA ALA A 51 -3.61 0.17 -3.29
C ALA A 51 -4.96 0.53 -3.92
N ALA A 52 -4.94 1.20 -5.08
CA ALA A 52 -6.15 1.56 -5.81
C ALA A 52 -6.96 0.32 -6.23
N LEU A 53 -6.29 -0.73 -6.73
CA LEU A 53 -6.90 -2.00 -7.09
C LEU A 53 -7.51 -2.73 -5.87
N VAL A 54 -6.86 -2.66 -4.70
CA VAL A 54 -7.43 -3.21 -3.45
C VAL A 54 -8.67 -2.43 -3.02
N VAL A 55 -8.61 -1.09 -3.06
CA VAL A 55 -9.74 -0.22 -2.72
C VAL A 55 -10.91 -0.42 -3.67
N ALA A 56 -10.64 -0.60 -4.97
CA ALA A 56 -11.65 -0.91 -5.98
C ALA A 56 -12.23 -2.33 -5.88
N GLY A 57 -11.68 -3.19 -5.00
CA GLY A 57 -12.09 -4.58 -4.86
C GLY A 57 -11.60 -5.51 -5.97
N ALA A 58 -10.77 -5.03 -6.91
CA ALA A 58 -10.22 -5.81 -8.01
C ALA A 58 -9.07 -6.74 -7.57
N LEU A 59 -8.38 -6.39 -6.47
CA LEU A 59 -7.28 -7.17 -5.91
C LEU A 59 -7.51 -7.44 -4.41
N LYS A 60 -7.35 -8.69 -3.97
CA LYS A 60 -7.38 -9.02 -2.54
C LYS A 60 -6.16 -8.41 -1.84
N PHE A 61 -6.36 -7.80 -0.68
CA PHE A 61 -5.29 -7.20 0.13
C PHE A 61 -4.13 -8.18 0.42
N GLU A 62 -4.44 -9.42 0.77
CA GLU A 62 -3.46 -10.49 1.04
C GLU A 62 -2.56 -10.80 -0.18
N ASN A 63 -3.11 -10.66 -1.39
CA ASN A 63 -2.37 -10.88 -2.62
C ASN A 63 -1.50 -9.67 -2.98
N ALA A 64 -1.94 -8.45 -2.67
CA ALA A 64 -1.19 -7.24 -2.96
C ALA A 64 0.18 -7.24 -2.28
N GLY A 65 0.27 -7.67 -1.01
CA GLY A 65 1.55 -7.76 -0.30
C GLY A 65 2.55 -8.70 -0.98
N LYS A 66 2.09 -9.89 -1.40
CA LYS A 66 2.92 -10.88 -2.10
C LYS A 66 3.39 -10.37 -3.47
N LEU A 67 2.49 -9.76 -4.23
CA LEU A 67 2.80 -9.21 -5.55
C LEU A 67 3.79 -8.04 -5.49
N LEU A 68 3.62 -7.14 -4.51
CA LEU A 68 4.52 -6.00 -4.34
C LEU A 68 5.91 -6.42 -3.90
N ARG A 69 6.01 -7.42 -3.02
CA ARG A 69 7.29 -8.00 -2.64
C ARG A 69 8.02 -8.56 -3.85
N LEU A 70 7.35 -9.41 -4.63
CA LEU A 70 7.90 -9.98 -5.86
C LEU A 70 8.26 -8.88 -6.88
N ARG A 71 7.40 -7.88 -7.05
CA ARG A 71 7.66 -6.73 -7.95
C ARG A 71 8.96 -6.02 -7.56
N ALA A 72 9.15 -5.75 -6.27
CA ALA A 72 10.33 -5.07 -5.77
C ALA A 72 11.60 -5.91 -5.89
N GLU A 73 11.51 -7.24 -5.77
CA GLU A 73 12.64 -8.16 -5.97
C GLU A 73 13.07 -8.29 -7.44
N LEU A 74 12.17 -7.99 -8.38
CA LEU A 74 12.40 -8.06 -9.83
C LEU A 74 12.83 -6.73 -10.46
N MET A 75 12.99 -5.67 -9.66
CA MET A 75 13.45 -4.34 -10.07
C MET A 75 14.88 -4.10 -9.61
#